data_AF-A0A9E5XUB8-F1
#
_entry.id   AF-A0A9E5XUB8-F1
#
_cell.length_a   1.000
_cell.length_b   1.000
_cell.length_c   1.000
_cell.angle_alpha   90.00
_cell.angle_beta   90.00
_cell.angle_gamma   90.00
#
_symmetry.space_group_name_H-M   'P 1'
#
loop_
_entity.id
_entity.type
_entity.pdbx_description
1 polymer ?
#
loop_
_entity_poly.entity_id
_entity_poly.type
_entity_poly.pdbx_seq_one_letter_code
_entity_poly.pdbx_strand_id
1 'polypeptide(L)' 'MALKITEDCINCGACVSECPNNAIYEPGEPWRMSDGTCIDDDTEHEPLSEDFYYIVPDKCTECKGFY' A
#
# COMPACT_ATOMS: atom_id res chain seq x y z
N MET A 1 -4.34 8.23 -10.89
CA MET A 1 -4.28 6.99 -11.69
C MET A 1 -4.25 5.86 -10.67
N ALA A 2 -5.22 4.93 -10.70
CA ALA A 2 -5.25 3.81 -9.76
C ALA A 2 -4.37 2.68 -10.32
N LEU A 3 -3.26 2.38 -9.66
CA LEU A 3 -2.45 1.21 -9.95
C LEU A 3 -3.16 -0.02 -9.37
N LYS A 4 -3.21 -1.14 -10.11
CA LYS A 4 -3.73 -2.41 -9.60
C LYS A 4 -2.63 -3.46 -9.75
N ILE A 5 -2.21 -4.08 -8.66
CA ILE A 5 -1.34 -5.26 -8.73
C ILE A 5 -2.19 -6.45 -9.15
N THR A 6 -1.71 -7.17 -10.16
CA THR A 6 -2.32 -8.39 -10.69
C THR A 6 -1.46 -9.60 -10.33
N GLU A 7 -1.98 -10.79 -10.58
CA GLU A 7 -1.25 -12.07 -10.42
C GLU A 7 0.01 -12.20 -11.30
N ASP A 8 0.22 -11.29 -12.26
CA ASP A 8 1.45 -11.19 -13.07
C ASP A 8 2.61 -10.49 -12.31
N CYS A 9 2.38 -10.07 -11.06
CA CYS A 9 3.40 -9.43 -10.26
C CYS A 9 4.61 -10.34 -10.05
N ILE A 10 5.76 -9.89 -10.54
CA ILE A 10 7.05 -10.60 -10.37
C ILE A 10 7.76 -10.23 -9.06
N ASN A 11 7.09 -9.52 -8.14
CA ASN A 11 7.65 -9.07 -6.88
C ASN A 11 8.98 -8.27 -7.01
N CYS A 12 9.10 -7.41 -8.02
CA CYS A 12 10.32 -6.62 -8.28
C CYS A 12 10.47 -5.35 -7.42
N GLY A 13 9.46 -5.00 -6.61
CA GLY A 13 9.49 -3.84 -5.71
C GLY A 13 9.43 -2.46 -6.37
N ALA A 14 9.49 -2.36 -7.71
CA ALA A 14 9.52 -1.07 -8.42
C ALA A 14 8.30 -0.19 -8.12
N CYS A 15 7.11 -0.79 -7.95
CA CYS A 15 5.90 -0.03 -7.66
C CYS A 15 5.89 0.61 -6.27
N VAL A 16 6.64 0.04 -5.31
CA VAL A 16 6.64 0.50 -3.90
C VAL A 16 7.24 1.90 -3.81
N SER A 17 8.41 2.12 -4.41
CA SER A 17 9.10 3.41 -4.38
C SER A 17 8.42 4.49 -5.23
N GLU A 18 7.65 4.08 -6.23
CA GLU A 18 6.88 4.99 -7.09
C GLU A 18 5.54 5.39 -6.47
N CYS A 19 5.07 4.69 -5.43
CA CYS A 19 3.79 4.98 -4.80
C CYS A 19 3.91 6.22 -3.90
N PRO A 20 3.29 7.37 -4.26
CA PRO A 20 3.43 8.59 -3.46
C PRO A 20 2.76 8.49 -2.08
N ASN A 21 1.84 7.55 -1.89
CA ASN A 21 1.08 7.37 -0.65
C ASN A 21 1.60 6.20 0.20
N ASN A 22 2.72 5.58 -0.18
CA ASN A 22 3.26 4.37 0.46
C ASN A 22 2.18 3.31 0.74
N ALA A 23 1.29 3.08 -0.24
CA ALA A 23 0.11 2.24 -0.08
C ALA A 23 0.35 0.78 -0.53
N ILE A 24 1.60 0.43 -0.87
CA ILE A 24 1.97 -0.88 -1.43
C ILE A 24 2.88 -1.61 -0.45
N TYR A 25 2.53 -2.84 -0.14
CA TYR A 25 3.21 -3.66 0.86
C TYR A 25 3.67 -4.99 0.28
N GLU A 26 4.72 -5.54 0.91
CA GLU A 26 5.24 -6.86 0.58
C GLU A 26 4.25 -7.97 0.94
N PRO A 27 4.26 -9.10 0.23
CA PRO A 27 3.42 -10.24 0.56
C PRO A 27 3.63 -10.69 2.02
N GLY A 28 2.55 -10.83 2.77
CA GLY A 28 2.58 -11.28 4.16
C GLY A 28 3.00 -10.23 5.18
N GLU A 29 3.38 -9.02 4.75
CA GLU A 29 3.73 -7.95 5.69
C GLU A 29 2.46 -7.26 6.23
N PRO A 30 2.30 -7.09 7.54
CA PRO A 30 1.19 -6.32 8.10
C PRO A 30 1.35 -4.83 7.78
N TRP A 31 0.22 -4.14 7.61
CA TRP A 31 0.20 -2.73 7.25
C TRP A 31 -0.47 -1.88 8.32
N ARG A 32 -0.17 -0.58 8.30
CA ARG A 32 -0.74 0.42 9.23
C ARG A 32 -1.20 1.63 8.47
N MET A 33 -2.24 2.29 8.97
CA MET A 33 -2.77 3.49 8.35
C MET A 33 -1.80 4.67 8.51
N SER A 34 -1.07 4.74 9.63
CA SER A 34 -0.04 5.75 9.92
C SER A 34 1.14 5.78 8.96
N ASP A 35 1.38 4.70 8.22
CA ASP A 35 2.50 4.60 7.30
C ASP A 35 2.25 5.43 6.03
N GLY A 36 2.85 6.60 5.89
CA GLY A 36 2.71 7.42 4.67
C GLY A 36 1.35 8.11 4.46
N THR A 37 0.44 8.07 5.45
CA THR A 37 -0.77 8.91 5.48
C THR A 37 -0.72 9.90 6.66
N CYS A 38 -1.60 10.90 6.67
CA CYS A 38 -1.73 11.86 7.76
C CYS A 38 -2.61 11.37 8.93
N ILE A 39 -2.91 10.07 9.00
CA ILE A 39 -3.77 9.48 10.02
C ILE A 39 -2.89 8.88 11.11
N ASP A 40 -3.00 9.39 12.34
CA ASP A 40 -2.31 8.85 13.51
C ASP A 40 -3.01 7.59 14.06
N ASP A 41 -3.15 6.56 13.22
CA ASP A 41 -3.67 5.24 13.60
C ASP A 41 -2.64 4.16 13.32
N ASP A 42 -2.06 3.64 14.40
CA ASP A 42 -1.02 2.61 14.39
C ASP A 42 -1.58 1.18 14.51
N THR A 43 -2.87 0.98 14.19
CA THR A 43 -3.47 -0.36 14.23
C THR A 43 -2.84 -1.23 13.16
N GLU A 44 -2.35 -2.40 13.57
CA GLU A 44 -1.81 -3.41 12.66
C GLU A 44 -2.96 -4.16 11.98
N HIS A 45 -2.96 -4.12 10.66
CA HIS A 45 -3.88 -4.85 9.82
C HIS A 45 -3.19 -6.05 9.17
N GLU A 46 -3.95 -7.13 9.02
CA GLU A 46 -3.50 -8.34 8.35
C GLU A 46 -3.18 -8.07 6.87
N PRO A 47 -2.19 -8.77 6.30
CA PRO A 47 -1.83 -8.64 4.89
C PRO A 47 -3.01 -9.03 4.00
N LEU A 48 -3.24 -8.26 2.92
CA LEU A 48 -4.29 -8.58 1.95
C LEU A 48 -3.87 -9.68 0.97
N SER A 49 -2.56 -9.91 0.83
CA SER A 49 -1.98 -10.98 0.00
C SER A 49 -0.69 -11.50 0.63
N GLU A 50 -0.48 -12.82 0.53
CA GLU A 50 0.72 -13.52 1.00
C GLU A 50 1.63 -13.98 -0.16
N ASP A 51 1.17 -13.82 -1.40
CA ASP A 51 1.87 -14.34 -2.59
C ASP A 51 2.49 -13.23 -3.45
N PHE A 52 1.86 -12.06 -3.48
CA PHE A 52 2.30 -10.91 -4.28
C PHE A 52 2.13 -9.60 -3.52
N TYR A 53 2.85 -8.56 -3.95
CA TYR A 53 2.63 -7.21 -3.42
C TYR A 53 1.17 -6.82 -3.48
N TYR A 54 0.66 -6.22 -2.42
CA TYR A 54 -0.73 -5.79 -2.38
C TYR A 54 -0.82 -4.27 -2.15
N ILE A 55 -1.90 -3.69 -2.67
CA ILE A 55 -2.21 -2.28 -2.49
C ILE A 55 -3.32 -2.19 -1.47
N VAL A 56 -3.12 -1.37 -0.43
CA VAL A 56 -4.17 -1.03 0.51
C VAL A 56 -5.04 0.05 -0.14
N PRO A 57 -6.27 -0.28 -0.59
CA PRO A 57 -7.10 0.66 -1.33
C PRO A 57 -7.43 1.89 -0.49
N ASP A 58 -7.66 1.72 0.81
CA ASP A 58 -7.96 2.80 1.75
C ASP A 58 -6.84 3.85 1.84
N LYS A 59 -5.57 3.44 1.67
CA LYS A 59 -4.42 4.35 1.57
C LYS A 59 -4.20 4.88 0.15
N CYS A 60 -4.65 4.15 -0.86
CA CYS A 60 -4.48 4.48 -2.27
C CYS A 60 -5.49 5.54 -2.76
N THR A 61 -6.56 5.83 -2.02
CA THR A 61 -7.65 6.73 -2.45
C THR A 61 -7.67 8.09 -1.73
N GLU A 62 -6.56 8.81 -1.81
CA GLU A 62 -6.43 10.22 -1.38
C GLU A 62 -6.20 10.41 0.14
N CYS A 63 -4.96 10.74 0.51
CA CYS A 63 -4.82 11.94 1.33
C CYS A 63 -5.23 13.12 0.47
N LYS A 64 -6.50 13.56 0.59
CA LYS A 64 -6.88 14.93 0.25
C LYS A 64 -6.14 15.87 1.21
N GLY A 65 -4.87 16.13 0.90
CA GLY A 65 -3.96 16.89 1.75
C GLY A 65 -2.76 17.50 1.02
N PHE A 66 -2.62 17.30 -0.31
CA PHE A 66 -1.78 18.17 -1.12
C PHE A 66 -2.58 19.43 -1.50
N TYR A 67 -2.54 20.43 -0.62
CA TYR A 67 -2.57 21.85 -1.00
C TYR A 67 -1.34 22.53 -0.40
#